data_AF-A0A4Z0V471-F1
#
_entry.id   AF-A0A4Z0V471-F1
#
_cell.length_a   1.000
_cell.length_b   1.000
_cell.length_c   1.000
_cell.angle_alpha   90.00
_cell.angle_beta   90.00
_cell.angle_gamma   90.00
#
_symmetry.space_group_name_H-M   'P 1'
#
loop_
_entity.id
_entity.type
_entity.pdbx_description
1 polymer ?
#
loop_
_entity_poly.entity_id
_entity_poly.type
_entity_poly.pdbx_seq_one_letter_code
_entity_poly.pdbx_strand_id
1 'polypeptide(L)'
;METQTTNQIALREPMQLTAANVTAVFKDCLAESVQAATQIVDGVRIKACFDRDKVTANRENILSMLSCLPEQFHALKGGGWTFLNMCMTADSIQWTDFHETCDNLVCLGIAIGAVKFLLTREFWQCFPGGMPYLTIDTNI
;
A
#
# COMPACT_ATOMS: atom_id res chain seq x y z
N MET A 1 -8.21 20.87 -43.79
CA MET A 1 -9.29 20.12 -43.11
C MET A 1 -8.88 18.67 -43.14
N GLU A 2 -8.65 17.93 -42.08
CA GLU A 2 -8.63 18.11 -40.63
C GLU A 2 -7.70 16.99 -40.14
N THR A 3 -6.65 17.35 -39.40
CA THR A 3 -5.79 16.39 -38.71
C THR A 3 -6.55 15.90 -37.47
N GLN A 4 -7.09 14.68 -37.53
CA GLN A 4 -7.59 13.98 -36.35
C GLN A 4 -6.39 13.42 -35.58
N THR A 5 -5.90 14.20 -34.63
CA THR A 5 -4.99 13.75 -33.58
C THR A 5 -5.83 12.99 -32.55
N THR A 6 -6.03 11.70 -32.74
CA THR A 6 -6.62 10.85 -31.70
C THR A 6 -5.58 10.66 -30.60
N ASN A 7 -5.71 11.49 -29.58
CA ASN A 7 -4.97 11.42 -28.33
C ASN A 7 -5.35 10.11 -27.61
N GLN A 8 -4.64 9.02 -27.89
CA GLN A 8 -4.74 7.79 -27.12
C GLN A 8 -4.07 8.03 -25.77
N ILE A 9 -4.85 8.44 -24.77
CA ILE A 9 -4.48 8.22 -23.37
C ILE A 9 -4.55 6.71 -23.19
N ALA A 10 -3.41 6.02 -23.25
CA ALA A 10 -3.33 4.63 -22.88
C ALA A 10 -3.68 4.53 -21.38
N LEU A 11 -4.94 4.18 -21.09
CA LEU A 11 -5.35 3.81 -19.74
C LEU A 11 -4.58 2.52 -19.40
N ARG A 12 -3.50 2.66 -18.62
CA ARG A 12 -2.78 1.51 -18.08
C ARG A 12 -3.75 0.74 -17.19
N GLU A 13 -3.89 -0.56 -17.44
CA GLU A 13 -4.73 -1.40 -16.58
C GLU A 13 -4.25 -1.33 -15.12
N PRO A 14 -5.17 -1.22 -14.13
CA PRO A 14 -4.81 -1.14 -12.74
C PRO A 14 -4.10 -2.41 -12.29
N MET A 15 -3.03 -2.25 -11.52
CA MET A 15 -2.27 -3.38 -11.01
C MET A 15 -3.10 -4.18 -10.01
N GLN A 16 -3.28 -5.47 -10.28
CA GLN A 16 -4.00 -6.39 -9.40
C GLN A 16 -3.26 -6.62 -8.08
N LEU A 17 -4.01 -6.74 -6.99
CA LEU A 17 -3.46 -7.08 -5.68
C LEU A 17 -3.11 -8.58 -5.61
N THR A 18 -1.81 -8.88 -5.71
CA THR A 18 -1.25 -10.23 -5.54
C THR A 18 0.06 -10.16 -4.77
N ALA A 19 0.43 -11.24 -4.09
CA ALA A 19 1.71 -11.31 -3.36
C ALA A 19 2.92 -11.03 -4.28
N ALA A 20 2.89 -11.50 -5.53
CA ALA A 20 3.94 -11.29 -6.51
C ALA A 20 4.09 -9.81 -6.88
N ASN A 21 2.98 -9.13 -7.16
CA ASN A 21 2.97 -7.72 -7.51
C ASN A 21 3.45 -6.84 -6.36
N VAL A 22 2.95 -7.07 -5.14
CA VAL A 22 3.39 -6.34 -3.95
C VAL A 22 4.89 -6.52 -3.73
N THR A 23 5.39 -7.76 -3.82
CA THR A 23 6.81 -8.05 -3.61
C THR A 23 7.69 -7.41 -4.69
N ALA A 24 7.25 -7.42 -5.95
CA ALA A 24 7.98 -6.81 -7.05
C ALA A 24 8.07 -5.28 -6.88
N VAL A 25 6.95 -4.61 -6.63
CA VAL A 25 6.91 -3.16 -6.40
C VAL A 25 7.69 -2.77 -5.15
N PHE A 26 7.56 -3.54 -4.07
CA PHE A 26 8.31 -3.28 -2.84
C PHE A 26 9.82 -3.29 -3.08
N LYS A 27 10.33 -4.33 -3.76
CA LYS A 27 11.75 -4.46 -4.11
C LYS A 27 12.22 -3.35 -5.05
N ASP A 28 11.41 -3.01 -6.05
CA ASP A 28 11.72 -1.93 -6.98
C ASP A 28 11.86 -0.58 -6.27
N CYS A 29 11.04 -0.33 -5.25
CA CYS A 29 11.09 0.90 -4.46
C CYS A 29 12.26 0.99 -3.47
N LEU A 30 12.97 -0.11 -3.19
CA LEU A 30 14.06 -0.09 -2.21
C LEU A 30 15.24 0.78 -2.69
N ALA A 31 15.84 1.47 -1.73
CA ALA A 31 17.13 2.11 -1.93
C ALA A 31 18.23 1.06 -2.07
N GLU A 32 19.32 1.41 -2.76
CA GLU A 32 20.47 0.51 -2.94
C GLU A 32 21.16 0.14 -1.60
N SER A 33 21.06 1.03 -0.62
CA SER A 33 21.55 0.82 0.74
C SER A 33 20.76 1.70 1.72
N VAL A 34 20.93 1.42 3.01
CA VAL A 34 20.34 2.25 4.09
C VAL A 34 20.86 3.69 4.03
N GLN A 35 22.12 3.90 3.66
CA GLN A 35 22.73 5.23 3.55
C GLN A 35 22.20 6.03 2.36
N ALA A 36 21.79 5.34 1.29
CA ALA A 36 21.18 5.95 0.11
C ALA A 36 19.67 6.16 0.25
N ALA A 37 19.06 5.71 1.37
CA ALA A 37 17.62 5.84 1.56
C ALA A 37 17.20 7.31 1.67
N THR A 38 16.27 7.72 0.82
CA THR A 38 15.66 9.07 0.82
C THR A 38 14.34 9.08 1.58
N GLN A 39 13.85 7.92 1.98
CA GLN A 39 12.66 7.76 2.80
C GLN A 39 12.77 6.50 3.67
N ILE A 40 12.49 6.63 4.97
CA ILE A 40 12.45 5.50 5.90
C ILE A 40 11.02 5.39 6.44
N VAL A 41 10.44 4.21 6.34
CA VAL A 41 9.06 3.93 6.74
C VAL A 41 9.02 2.80 7.75
N ASP A 42 8.33 3.02 8.86
CA ASP A 42 8.03 1.98 9.85
C ASP A 42 6.69 1.31 9.52
N GLY A 43 6.75 0.03 9.14
CA GLY A 43 5.58 -0.83 9.02
C GLY A 43 5.13 -1.37 10.39
N VAL A 44 4.36 -2.45 10.37
CA VAL A 44 3.91 -3.17 11.56
C VAL A 44 5.08 -3.88 12.24
N ARG A 45 5.87 -4.65 11.48
CA ARG A 45 7.00 -5.45 11.96
C ARG A 45 8.32 -4.99 11.34
N ILE A 46 8.30 -4.52 10.10
CA ILE A 46 9.51 -4.14 9.37
C ILE A 46 9.74 -2.62 9.37
N LYS A 47 10.98 -2.23 9.07
CA LYS A 47 11.36 -0.86 8.72
C LYS A 47 11.92 -0.89 7.30
N ALA A 48 11.26 -0.21 6.37
CA ALA A 48 11.65 -0.16 4.96
C ALA A 48 12.47 1.10 4.67
N CYS A 49 13.55 0.92 3.90
CA CYS A 49 14.41 2.00 3.41
C CYS A 49 14.18 2.15 1.90
N PHE A 50 13.46 3.20 1.52
CA PHE A 50 13.02 3.43 0.14
C PHE A 50 13.81 4.54 -0.54
N ASP A 51 13.79 4.45 -1.86
CA ASP A 51 14.09 5.54 -2.79
C ASP A 51 12.77 6.23 -3.17
N ARG A 52 12.62 7.50 -2.77
CA ARG A 52 11.43 8.31 -3.00
C ARG A 52 11.08 8.44 -4.49
N ASP A 53 12.06 8.51 -5.38
CA ASP A 53 11.77 8.68 -6.81
C ASP A 53 11.17 7.40 -7.38
N LYS A 54 11.68 6.24 -6.96
CA LYS A 54 11.12 4.92 -7.32
C LYS A 54 9.73 4.69 -6.72
N VAL A 55 9.51 5.12 -5.48
CA VAL A 55 8.18 5.11 -4.84
C VAL A 55 7.20 5.98 -5.64
N THR A 56 7.62 7.19 -6.04
CA THR A 56 6.79 8.12 -6.81
C THR A 56 6.45 7.54 -8.19
N ALA A 57 7.41 6.90 -8.86
CA ALA A 57 7.18 6.22 -10.13
C ALA A 57 6.19 5.04 -10.03
N ASN A 58 6.09 4.40 -8.86
CA ASN A 58 5.18 3.28 -8.59
C ASN A 58 3.86 3.69 -7.94
N ARG A 59 3.63 4.99 -7.70
CA ARG A 59 2.49 5.49 -6.93
C ARG A 59 1.14 4.93 -7.38
N GLU A 60 0.86 4.95 -8.69
CA GLU A 60 -0.40 4.46 -9.25
C GLU A 60 -0.56 2.94 -9.10
N ASN A 61 0.53 2.17 -9.13
CA ASN A 61 0.50 0.73 -8.87
C ASN A 61 0.12 0.46 -7.41
N ILE A 62 0.71 1.22 -6.49
CA ILE A 62 0.46 1.11 -5.04
C ILE A 62 -1.01 1.47 -4.75
N LEU A 63 -1.51 2.57 -5.30
CA LEU A 63 -2.92 2.97 -5.16
C LEU A 63 -3.88 1.94 -5.74
N SER A 64 -3.55 1.36 -6.91
CA SER A 64 -4.36 0.30 -7.52
C SER A 64 -4.48 -0.90 -6.58
N MET A 65 -3.37 -1.37 -6.02
CA MET A 65 -3.35 -2.50 -5.08
C MET A 65 -4.09 -2.18 -3.77
N LEU A 66 -3.92 -0.98 -3.20
CA LEU A 66 -4.64 -0.56 -1.99
C LEU A 66 -6.16 -0.46 -2.23
N SER A 67 -6.58 -0.09 -3.44
CA SER A 67 -7.99 0.01 -3.81
C SER A 67 -8.69 -1.35 -3.86
N CYS A 68 -7.95 -2.45 -4.01
CA CYS A 68 -8.50 -3.80 -3.95
C CYS A 68 -8.82 -4.28 -2.52
N LEU A 69 -8.38 -3.56 -1.48
CA LEU A 69 -8.65 -3.93 -0.09
C LEU A 69 -10.10 -3.63 0.30
N PRO A 70 -10.67 -4.37 1.28
CA PRO A 70 -12.05 -4.20 1.72
C PRO A 70 -12.40 -2.77 2.13
N GLU A 71 -13.66 -2.38 1.89
CA GLU A 71 -14.19 -1.04 2.16
C GLU A 71 -13.96 -0.55 3.60
N GLN A 72 -13.88 -1.48 4.56
CA GLN A 72 -13.64 -1.18 5.96
C GLN A 72 -12.32 -0.42 6.17
N PHE A 73 -11.29 -0.69 5.37
CA PHE A 73 -10.01 0.02 5.45
C PHE A 73 -10.10 1.47 4.97
N HIS A 74 -11.00 1.77 4.03
CA HIS A 74 -11.03 3.06 3.33
C HIS A 74 -11.64 4.16 4.21
N ALA A 75 -10.95 5.30 4.30
CA ALA A 75 -11.22 6.38 5.25
C ALA A 75 -12.65 6.95 5.14
N LEU A 76 -13.17 7.08 3.92
CA LEU A 76 -14.52 7.60 3.65
C LEU A 76 -15.61 6.53 3.68
N LYS A 77 -15.25 5.26 3.91
CA LYS A 77 -16.19 4.14 4.01
C LYS A 77 -16.17 3.60 5.44
N GLY A 78 -15.30 2.65 5.75
CA GLY A 78 -15.25 2.08 7.11
C GLY A 78 -14.36 2.81 8.11
N GLY A 79 -13.50 3.73 7.67
CA GLY A 79 -12.65 4.52 8.57
C GLY A 79 -11.45 3.76 9.16
N GLY A 80 -11.28 2.48 8.84
CA GLY A 80 -10.12 1.67 9.18
C GLY A 80 -10.46 0.26 9.65
N TRP A 81 -9.53 -0.68 9.47
CA TRP A 81 -9.70 -2.08 9.89
C TRP A 81 -8.40 -2.67 10.45
N THR A 82 -8.49 -3.83 11.08
CA THR A 82 -7.34 -4.52 11.67
C THR A 82 -6.39 -4.99 10.57
N PHE A 83 -5.08 -4.78 10.76
CA PHE A 83 -4.04 -5.29 9.89
C PHE A 83 -4.14 -6.80 9.65
N LEU A 84 -4.69 -7.55 10.63
CA LEU A 84 -4.89 -8.99 10.51
C LEU A 84 -5.77 -9.37 9.31
N ASN A 85 -6.71 -8.51 8.91
CA ASN A 85 -7.61 -8.74 7.77
C ASN A 85 -7.06 -8.25 6.44
N MET A 86 -5.85 -7.68 6.42
CA MET A 86 -5.29 -7.08 5.21
C MET A 86 -4.86 -8.12 4.16
N CYS A 87 -4.83 -9.42 4.49
CA CYS A 87 -4.59 -10.50 3.54
C CYS A 87 -5.78 -10.80 2.62
N MET A 88 -6.93 -10.14 2.82
CA MET A 88 -8.14 -10.30 2.04
C MET A 88 -8.36 -9.13 1.08
N THR A 89 -8.93 -9.39 -0.10
CA THR A 89 -9.48 -8.38 -1.02
C THR A 89 -10.93 -8.03 -0.65
N ALA A 90 -11.48 -6.98 -1.26
CA ALA A 90 -12.89 -6.60 -1.13
C ALA A 90 -13.86 -7.73 -1.53
N ASP A 91 -13.47 -8.58 -2.48
CA ASP A 91 -14.24 -9.75 -2.92
C ASP A 91 -14.04 -10.99 -2.02
N SER A 92 -13.45 -10.80 -0.84
CA SER A 92 -13.13 -11.88 0.11
C SER A 92 -12.19 -12.96 -0.45
N ILE A 93 -11.28 -12.58 -1.35
CA ILE A 93 -10.22 -13.46 -1.85
C ILE A 93 -8.95 -13.22 -1.02
N GLN A 94 -8.29 -14.29 -0.57
CA GLN A 94 -6.98 -14.20 0.07
C GLN A 94 -5.91 -13.98 -1.00
N TRP A 95 -5.23 -12.83 -1.00
CA TRP A 95 -4.24 -12.46 -2.03
C TRP A 95 -2.79 -12.80 -1.63
N THR A 96 -2.58 -13.13 -0.35
CA THR A 96 -1.30 -13.61 0.20
C THR A 96 -1.55 -14.50 1.42
N ASP A 97 -0.65 -15.45 1.65
CA ASP A 97 -0.64 -16.31 2.84
C ASP A 97 0.19 -15.73 4.00
N PHE A 98 0.91 -14.63 3.75
CA PHE A 98 1.89 -14.07 4.70
C PHE A 98 1.59 -12.61 5.03
N HIS A 99 1.37 -12.32 6.32
CA HIS A 99 1.27 -10.94 6.80
C HIS A 99 2.55 -10.12 6.60
N GLU A 100 3.71 -10.74 6.41
CA GLU A 100 4.93 -10.04 5.98
C GLU A 100 4.71 -9.33 4.63
N THR A 101 4.02 -9.97 3.70
CA THR A 101 3.67 -9.33 2.42
C THR A 101 2.62 -8.23 2.60
N CYS A 102 1.69 -8.39 3.54
CA CYS A 102 0.78 -7.29 3.93
C CYS A 102 1.58 -6.10 4.47
N ASP A 103 2.61 -6.36 5.30
CA ASP A 103 3.45 -5.30 5.87
C ASP A 103 4.25 -4.55 4.79
N ASN A 104 4.69 -5.24 3.74
CA ASN A 104 5.26 -4.60 2.56
C ASN A 104 4.28 -3.61 1.90
N LEU A 105 3.02 -4.01 1.74
CA LEU A 105 1.97 -3.14 1.19
C LEU A 105 1.67 -1.95 2.13
N VAL A 106 1.67 -2.17 3.45
CA VAL A 106 1.55 -1.08 4.44
C VAL A 106 2.69 -0.08 4.29
N CYS A 107 3.94 -0.55 4.22
CA CYS A 107 5.10 0.33 4.02
C CYS A 107 5.01 1.13 2.72
N LEU A 108 4.64 0.50 1.61
CA LEU A 108 4.43 1.19 0.33
C LEU A 108 3.34 2.26 0.44
N GLY A 109 2.21 1.90 1.06
CA GLY A 109 1.09 2.82 1.26
C GLY A 109 1.44 4.01 2.16
N ILE A 110 2.18 3.79 3.25
CA ILE A 110 2.69 4.88 4.10
C ILE A 110 3.69 5.73 3.30
N ALA A 111 4.54 5.11 2.47
CA ALA A 111 5.54 5.82 1.70
C ALA A 111 4.92 6.85 0.73
N ILE A 112 3.77 6.51 0.13
CA ILE A 112 3.02 7.45 -0.72
C ILE A 112 2.05 8.34 0.06
N GLY A 113 1.88 8.15 1.37
CA GLY A 113 0.95 8.90 2.22
C GLY A 113 -0.50 8.40 2.20
N ALA A 114 -0.78 7.27 1.54
CA ALA A 114 -2.13 6.71 1.41
C ALA A 114 -2.55 5.89 2.63
N VAL A 115 -1.61 5.38 3.42
CA VAL A 115 -1.89 4.52 4.59
C VAL A 115 -1.44 5.21 5.87
N LYS A 116 -2.27 5.14 6.91
CA LYS A 116 -1.90 5.57 8.27
C LYS A 116 -2.42 4.57 9.32
N PHE A 117 -1.66 4.39 10.39
CA PHE A 117 -2.15 3.71 11.59
C PHE A 117 -3.13 4.61 12.34
N LEU A 118 -4.20 4.03 12.89
CA LEU A 118 -5.20 4.79 13.65
C LEU A 118 -4.67 5.26 15.01
N LEU A 119 -3.78 4.47 15.63
CA LEU A 119 -3.11 4.81 16.88
C LEU A 119 -1.62 4.54 16.77
N THR A 120 -0.83 5.19 17.64
CA THR A 120 0.62 4.96 17.73
C THR A 120 0.91 3.55 18.27
N ARG A 121 2.14 3.08 18.02
CA ARG A 121 2.56 1.70 18.28
C ARG A 121 2.33 1.25 19.72
N GLU A 122 2.49 2.16 20.68
CA GLU A 122 2.36 1.91 22.11
C GLU A 122 0.93 1.50 22.49
N PHE A 123 -0.07 1.90 21.70
CA PHE A 123 -1.49 1.62 21.95
C PHE A 123 -2.01 0.38 21.20
N TRP A 124 -1.22 -0.27 20.35
CA TRP A 124 -1.70 -1.43 19.59
C TRP A 124 -2.11 -2.61 20.48
N GLN A 125 -1.51 -2.71 21.68
CA GLN A 125 -1.88 -3.72 22.67
C GLN A 125 -3.31 -3.58 23.20
N CYS A 126 -3.95 -2.42 23.03
CA CYS A 126 -5.35 -2.21 23.38
C CYS A 126 -6.32 -2.85 22.36
N PHE A 127 -5.84 -3.19 21.16
CA PHE A 127 -6.66 -3.83 20.14
C PHE A 127 -6.67 -5.36 20.28
N PRO A 128 -7.74 -6.04 19.83
CA PRO A 128 -7.77 -7.49 19.76
C PRO A 128 -6.55 -8.05 19.01
N GLY A 129 -5.83 -8.97 19.64
CA GLY A 129 -4.61 -9.58 19.09
C GLY A 129 -3.36 -8.70 19.15
N GLY A 130 -3.42 -7.50 19.74
CA GLY A 130 -2.26 -6.61 19.88
C GLY A 130 -1.75 -6.02 18.56
N MET A 131 -2.59 -6.01 17.53
CA MET A 131 -2.24 -5.59 16.17
C MET A 131 -2.84 -4.22 15.81
N PRO A 132 -2.18 -3.44 14.93
CA PRO A 132 -2.67 -2.13 14.54
C PRO A 132 -3.97 -2.22 13.74
N TYR A 133 -4.74 -1.13 13.87
CA TYR A 133 -5.74 -0.76 12.88
C TYR A 133 -5.16 0.31 11.97
N LEU A 134 -5.47 0.23 10.68
CA LEU A 134 -5.01 1.18 9.66
C LEU A 134 -6.17 1.66 8.82
N THR A 135 -6.01 2.84 8.24
CA THR A 135 -6.94 3.40 7.27
C THR A 135 -6.21 3.84 6.00
N ILE A 136 -6.96 3.83 4.89
CA ILE A 136 -6.48 4.08 3.55
C ILE A 136 -7.21 5.29 2.97
N ASP A 137 -6.46 6.23 2.43
CA ASP A 137 -6.98 7.31 1.60
C ASP A 137 -6.34 7.24 0.21
N THR A 138 -7.14 6.88 -0.79
CA THR A 138 -6.71 6.76 -2.19
C THR A 138 -6.95 8.04 -3.00
N ASN A 139 -7.47 9.11 -2.39
CA ASN A 139 -7.74 10.39 -3.07
C ASN A 139 -6.59 11.42 -2.94
N ILE A 140 -5.43 10.97 -2.47
CA ILE A 140 -4.24 11.80 -2.27
C ILE A 140 -3.53 12.13 -3.58
#